data_AF-A6JBD9-F1
#
_entry.id   AF-A6JBD9-F1
#
_cell.length_a   1.000
_cell.length_b   1.000
_cell.length_c   1.000
_cell.angle_alpha   90.00
_cell.angle_beta   90.00
_cell.angle_gamma   90.00
#
_symmetry.space_group_name_H-M   'P 1'
#
loop_
_entity.id
_entity.type
_entity.pdbx_description
1 polymer ?
#
loop_
_entity_poly.entity_id
_entity_poly.type
_entity_poly.pdbx_seq_one_letter_code
_entity_poly.pdbx_strand_id
1 'polypeptide(L)'
;MEFDCEGVRRLLGKYKFRDLTVEELKTVNMSFPHFRYSMDTYVFKDTSQKDLLNFTGTIPVMYQGKTYNIPIRFWILDSHPFAPPICFLKPTANMEISVGKHVDAKGRIYLPYLQNWSHPKSVIVGLIKEMIAKFQEELPLYSVPSSNEAQQVDLLAYITKITEGLYCR
;
A
#
# COMPACT_ATOMS: atom_id res chain seq x y z
N MET A 1 -8.57 13.54 15.47
CA MET A 1 -7.33 14.33 15.33
C MET A 1 -7.54 15.26 14.17
N GLU A 2 -7.43 16.57 14.43
CA GLU A 2 -7.51 17.60 13.41
C GLU A 2 -6.28 17.53 12.49
N PHE A 3 -6.43 17.80 11.20
CA PHE A 3 -5.32 17.79 10.25
C PHE A 3 -4.48 19.06 10.42
N ASP A 4 -3.26 18.91 10.95
CA ASP A 4 -2.31 20.01 11.16
C ASP A 4 -1.77 20.55 9.82
N CYS A 5 -2.50 21.51 9.25
CA CYS A 5 -2.14 22.15 7.99
C CYS A 5 -0.81 22.89 8.08
N GLU A 6 -0.50 23.53 9.21
CA GLU A 6 0.73 24.31 9.38
C GLU A 6 1.95 23.40 9.54
N GLY A 7 1.82 22.32 10.33
CA GLY A 7 2.84 21.28 10.43
C GLY A 7 3.18 20.69 9.08
N VAL A 8 2.17 20.28 8.30
CA VAL A 8 2.38 19.76 6.94
C VAL A 8 3.01 20.81 6.03
N ARG A 9 2.57 22.07 6.09
CA ARG A 9 3.18 23.16 5.32
C ARG A 9 4.66 23.32 5.66
N ARG A 10 5.06 23.17 6.93
CA ARG A 10 6.49 23.22 7.33
C ARG A 10 7.28 22.05 6.76
N LEU A 11 6.73 20.83 6.78
CA LEU A 11 7.38 19.63 6.23
C LEU A 11 7.59 19.74 4.71
N LEU A 12 6.65 20.37 4.01
CA LEU A 12 6.68 20.58 2.57
C LEU A 12 7.55 21.77 2.12
N GLY A 13 8.49 22.25 2.95
CA GLY A 13 9.32 23.41 2.64
C GLY A 13 10.14 23.31 1.33
N LYS A 14 10.43 22.09 0.86
CA LYS A 14 11.13 21.82 -0.40
C LYS A 14 10.21 21.59 -1.61
N TYR A 15 8.88 21.58 -1.41
CA TYR A 15 7.91 21.30 -2.47
C TYR A 15 7.62 22.55 -3.27
N LYS A 16 7.53 22.42 -4.60
CA LYS A 16 7.31 23.54 -5.51
C LYS A 16 5.92 24.14 -5.37
N PHE A 17 4.91 23.29 -5.15
CA PHE A 17 3.50 23.68 -5.09
C PHE A 17 2.89 23.28 -3.75
N ARG A 18 3.49 23.83 -2.69
CA ARG A 18 3.18 23.49 -1.30
C ARG A 18 1.71 23.70 -0.94
N ASP A 19 1.14 24.86 -1.24
CA ASP A 19 -0.22 25.18 -0.79
C ASP A 19 -1.26 24.30 -1.50
N LEU A 20 -1.10 24.06 -2.80
CA LEU A 20 -1.93 23.10 -3.55
C LEU A 20 -1.82 21.69 -2.97
N THR A 21 -0.60 21.25 -2.62
CA THR A 21 -0.40 19.96 -1.97
C THR A 21 -1.15 19.92 -0.63
N VAL A 22 -1.00 20.92 0.24
CA VAL A 22 -1.70 20.97 1.54
C VAL A 22 -3.22 20.89 1.39
N GLU A 23 -3.80 21.60 0.42
CA GLU A 23 -5.24 21.57 0.14
C GLU A 23 -5.72 20.18 -0.29
N GLU A 24 -4.97 19.52 -1.17
CA GLU A 24 -5.28 18.16 -1.60
C GLU A 24 -5.20 17.17 -0.43
N LEU A 25 -4.18 17.32 0.42
CA LEU A 25 -3.99 16.47 1.61
C LEU A 25 -5.08 16.68 2.66
N LYS A 26 -5.55 17.92 2.83
CA LYS A 26 -6.72 18.21 3.68
C LYS A 26 -7.95 17.47 3.16
N THR A 27 -8.16 17.46 1.84
CA THR A 27 -9.27 16.74 1.20
C THR A 27 -9.16 15.23 1.38
N VAL A 28 -7.94 14.67 1.27
CA VAL A 28 -7.68 13.26 1.56
C VAL A 28 -7.98 12.94 3.01
N ASN A 29 -7.53 13.75 3.97
CA ASN A 29 -7.78 13.52 5.40
C ASN A 29 -9.28 13.58 5.75
N MET A 30 -10.05 14.47 5.11
CA MET A 30 -11.50 14.51 5.30
C MET A 30 -12.20 13.26 4.77
N SER A 31 -11.73 12.72 3.64
CA SER A 31 -12.34 11.54 3.01
C SER A 31 -11.88 10.22 3.63
N PHE A 32 -10.62 10.16 4.06
CA PHE A 32 -9.94 8.96 4.55
C PHE A 32 -9.11 9.28 5.82
N PRO A 33 -9.77 9.53 6.98
CA PRO A 33 -9.11 10.00 8.20
C PRO A 33 -8.16 8.98 8.84
N HIS A 34 -8.18 7.73 8.38
CA HIS A 34 -7.29 6.67 8.85
C HIS A 34 -5.90 6.72 8.21
N PHE A 35 -5.73 7.48 7.12
CA PHE A 35 -4.41 7.69 6.53
C PHE A 35 -3.56 8.57 7.43
N ARG A 36 -2.33 8.11 7.66
CA ARG A 36 -1.32 8.85 8.42
C ARG A 36 -0.24 9.32 7.48
N TYR A 37 0.23 10.55 7.68
CA TYR A 37 1.34 11.09 6.94
C TYR A 37 2.64 11.02 7.75
N SER A 38 3.76 10.82 7.06
CA SER A 38 5.11 10.91 7.63
C SER A 38 6.08 11.44 6.57
N MET A 39 7.21 11.97 7.01
CA MET A 39 8.36 12.21 6.13
C MET A 39 9.28 11.01 6.22
N ASP A 40 9.63 10.44 5.07
CA ASP A 40 10.58 9.33 4.99
C ASP A 40 11.49 9.54 3.77
N THR A 41 12.66 8.90 3.77
CA THR A 41 13.59 8.95 2.65
C THR A 41 13.19 7.92 1.59
N TYR A 42 12.88 8.39 0.39
CA TYR A 42 12.63 7.56 -0.78
C TYR A 42 13.91 7.38 -1.60
N VAL A 43 14.22 6.13 -1.95
CA VAL A 43 15.34 5.78 -2.83
C VAL A 43 14.79 5.54 -4.24
N PHE A 44 15.20 6.38 -5.19
CA PHE A 44 14.83 6.25 -6.59
C PHE A 44 15.60 5.13 -7.29
N LYS A 45 15.14 4.77 -8.50
CA LYS A 45 15.77 3.72 -9.32
C LYS A 45 17.21 4.05 -9.71
N ASP A 46 17.53 5.33 -9.84
CA ASP A 46 18.87 5.84 -10.12
C ASP A 46 19.75 5.95 -8.86
N THR A 47 19.31 5.35 -7.74
CA THR A 47 19.94 5.39 -6.42
C THR A 47 19.96 6.76 -5.73
N SER A 48 19.41 7.79 -6.35
CA SER A 48 19.22 9.08 -5.70
C SER A 48 18.22 8.96 -4.54
N GLN A 49 18.41 9.78 -3.52
CA GLN A 49 17.58 9.76 -2.31
C GLN A 49 16.92 11.11 -2.09
N LYS A 50 15.69 11.10 -1.60
CA LYS A 50 14.95 12.32 -1.28
C LYS A 50 13.99 12.10 -0.14
N ASP A 51 13.95 13.05 0.78
CA ASP A 51 12.93 13.08 1.82
C ASP A 51 11.61 13.54 1.19
N LEU A 52 10.65 12.63 1.20
CA LEU A 52 9.34 12.85 0.63
C LEU A 52 8.27 12.61 1.69
N LEU A 53 7.22 13.40 1.62
CA LEU A 53 6.00 13.14 2.35
C LEU A 53 5.39 11.85 1.81
N ASN A 54 4.98 10.96 2.70
CA ASN A 54 4.20 9.79 2.34
C ASN A 54 2.96 9.66 3.20
N PHE A 55 1.93 9.03 2.62
CA PHE A 55 0.68 8.69 3.26
C PHE A 55 0.59 7.18 3.35
N THR A 56 0.46 6.65 4.55
CA THR A 56 0.27 5.23 4.78
C THR A 56 -1.09 5.00 5.44
N GLY A 57 -1.84 4.05 4.93
CA GLY A 57 -3.17 3.70 5.44
C GLY A 57 -3.68 2.43 4.80
N THR A 58 -4.95 2.13 5.01
CA THR A 58 -5.63 0.99 4.39
C THR A 58 -6.84 1.46 3.60
N ILE A 59 -7.10 0.83 2.45
CA ILE A 59 -8.32 1.05 1.68
C ILE A 59 -9.24 -0.18 1.80
N PRO A 60 -10.53 -0.01 2.10
CA PRO A 60 -11.48 -1.12 2.13
C PRO A 60 -11.86 -1.51 0.70
N VAL A 61 -11.69 -2.79 0.37
CA VAL A 61 -12.00 -3.36 -0.94
C VAL A 61 -12.95 -4.54 -0.74
N MET A 62 -14.12 -4.49 -1.36
CA MET A 62 -15.06 -5.60 -1.33
C MET A 62 -14.76 -6.59 -2.46
N TYR A 63 -14.37 -7.80 -2.11
CA TYR A 63 -14.06 -8.88 -3.04
C TYR A 63 -14.81 -10.15 -2.62
N GLN A 64 -15.58 -10.73 -3.55
CA GLN A 64 -16.37 -11.94 -3.29
C GLN A 64 -17.25 -11.87 -2.03
N GLY A 65 -17.90 -10.73 -1.79
CA GLY A 65 -18.80 -10.52 -0.64
C GLY A 65 -18.10 -10.28 0.71
N LYS A 66 -16.77 -10.22 0.74
CA LYS A 66 -15.98 -9.88 1.94
C LYS A 66 -15.22 -8.58 1.75
N THR A 67 -15.09 -7.80 2.81
CA THR A 67 -14.29 -6.55 2.80
C THR A 67 -12.88 -6.83 3.30
N TYR A 68 -11.88 -6.53 2.46
CA TYR A 68 -10.46 -6.63 2.77
C TYR A 68 -9.87 -5.23 2.93
N ASN A 69 -9.06 -5.03 3.96
CA ASN A 69 -8.37 -3.77 4.20
C ASN A 69 -6.96 -3.84 3.59
N ILE A 70 -6.78 -3.22 2.42
CA ILE A 70 -5.54 -3.29 1.66
C ILE A 70 -4.59 -2.19 2.12
N PRO A 71 -3.42 -2.50 2.71
CA PRO A 71 -2.46 -1.51 3.16
C PRO A 71 -1.68 -0.89 1.99
N ILE A 72 -1.70 0.44 1.91
CA ILE A 72 -1.11 1.22 0.81
C ILE A 72 -0.26 2.36 1.38
N ARG A 73 0.82 2.66 0.66
CA ARG A 73 1.66 3.84 0.84
C ARG A 73 1.70 4.67 -0.44
N PHE A 74 1.40 5.96 -0.32
CA PHE A 74 1.55 6.96 -1.37
C PHE A 74 2.76 7.84 -1.07
N TRP A 75 3.70 7.96 -1.98
CA TRP A 75 4.79 8.92 -1.93
C TRP A 75 4.43 10.15 -2.76
N ILE A 76 4.40 11.32 -2.13
CA ILE A 76 4.05 12.58 -2.79
C ILE A 76 5.33 13.22 -3.30
N LEU A 77 5.45 13.43 -4.61
CA LEU A 77 6.63 14.07 -5.21
C LEU A 77 6.63 15.58 -4.97
N ASP A 78 7.80 16.21 -5.00
CA ASP A 78 7.96 17.67 -4.81
C ASP A 78 7.33 18.53 -5.91
N SER A 79 6.99 17.90 -7.05
CA SER A 79 6.25 18.49 -8.16
C SER A 79 4.74 18.21 -8.12
N HIS A 80 4.23 17.52 -7.10
CA HIS A 80 2.79 17.37 -6.88
C HIS A 80 2.13 18.76 -6.72
N PRO A 81 0.91 19.00 -7.22
CA PRO A 81 -0.01 18.03 -7.85
C PRO A 81 0.19 17.79 -9.34
N PHE A 82 1.20 18.38 -9.98
CA PHE A 82 1.43 18.22 -11.42
C PHE A 82 2.09 16.89 -11.79
N ALA A 83 2.74 16.23 -10.83
CA ALA A 83 3.20 14.86 -10.97
C ALA A 83 2.36 13.90 -10.11
N PRO A 84 2.08 12.67 -10.59
CA PRO A 84 1.37 11.67 -9.83
C PRO A 84 2.19 11.20 -8.61
N PRO A 85 1.53 10.76 -7.54
CA PRO A 85 2.22 10.09 -6.44
C PRO A 85 2.76 8.72 -6.87
N ILE A 86 3.81 8.26 -6.20
CA ILE A 86 4.31 6.88 -6.37
C ILE A 86 3.62 5.99 -5.34
N CYS A 87 2.96 4.92 -5.80
CA CYS A 87 2.10 4.11 -4.97
C CYS A 87 2.68 2.71 -4.75
N PHE A 88 2.65 2.22 -3.52
CA PHE A 88 3.08 0.87 -3.15
C PHE A 88 2.08 0.20 -2.22
N LEU A 89 1.93 -1.10 -2.36
CA LEU A 89 1.36 -1.95 -1.32
C LEU A 89 2.33 -2.06 -0.15
N LYS A 90 1.78 -2.23 1.05
CA LYS A 90 2.56 -2.48 2.27
C LYS A 90 2.07 -3.77 2.94
N PRO A 91 2.34 -4.96 2.37
CA PRO A 91 1.88 -6.22 2.92
C PRO A 91 2.32 -6.39 4.39
N THR A 92 1.47 -7.00 5.20
CA THR A 92 1.84 -7.46 6.54
C THR A 92 2.56 -8.81 6.46
N ALA A 93 3.10 -9.30 7.57
CA ALA A 93 3.86 -10.56 7.60
C ALA A 93 3.10 -11.78 7.05
N ASN A 94 1.77 -11.75 7.09
CA ASN A 94 0.90 -12.85 6.64
C ASN A 94 0.26 -12.55 5.27
N MET A 95 0.79 -11.59 4.52
CA MET A 95 0.30 -11.20 3.20
C MET A 95 1.41 -11.33 2.17
N GLU A 96 1.04 -11.80 0.99
CA GLU A 96 1.93 -11.83 -0.17
C GLU A 96 1.30 -11.09 -1.35
N ILE A 97 2.16 -10.54 -2.20
CA ILE A 97 1.75 -9.70 -3.33
C ILE A 97 1.33 -10.59 -4.49
N SER A 98 0.10 -10.37 -4.95
CA SER A 98 -0.37 -10.94 -6.22
C SER A 98 0.16 -10.09 -7.37
N VAL A 99 1.20 -10.58 -8.05
CA VAL A 99 1.73 -9.90 -9.23
C VAL A 99 0.72 -10.02 -10.36
N GLY A 100 0.36 -8.87 -10.92
CA GLY A 100 -0.70 -8.82 -11.93
C GLY A 100 -0.57 -7.61 -12.83
N LYS A 101 -1.66 -7.25 -13.50
CA LYS A 101 -1.68 -6.14 -14.46
C LYS A 101 -1.36 -4.79 -13.81
N HIS A 102 -1.76 -4.63 -12.55
CA HIS A 102 -1.71 -3.36 -11.84
C HIS A 102 -0.64 -3.29 -10.75
N VAL A 103 0.07 -4.38 -10.49
CA VAL A 103 1.00 -4.48 -9.35
C VAL A 103 2.21 -5.32 -9.74
N ASP A 104 3.41 -4.81 -9.46
CA ASP A 104 4.66 -5.57 -9.65
C ASP A 104 5.07 -6.38 -8.41
N ALA A 105 6.11 -7.22 -8.55
CA ALA A 105 6.64 -8.05 -7.46
C ALA A 105 7.17 -7.27 -6.24
N LYS A 106 7.43 -5.96 -6.40
CA LYS A 106 7.84 -5.08 -5.30
C LYS A 106 6.63 -4.37 -4.65
N GLY A 107 5.42 -4.66 -5.11
CA GLY A 107 4.19 -4.05 -4.64
C GLY A 107 3.92 -2.69 -5.25
N ARG A 108 4.67 -2.24 -6.25
CA ARG A 108 4.43 -0.94 -6.90
C ARG A 108 3.16 -1.01 -7.73
N ILE A 109 2.29 -0.03 -7.55
CA ILE A 109 0.99 0.04 -8.22
C ILE A 109 1.10 0.85 -9.51
N TYR A 110 0.53 0.30 -10.57
CA TYR A 110 0.46 0.85 -11.92
C TYR A 110 -1.00 0.88 -12.38
N LEU A 111 -1.57 2.09 -12.47
CA LEU A 111 -2.95 2.30 -12.90
C LEU A 111 -3.00 3.24 -14.09
N PRO A 112 -3.97 3.08 -15.02
CA PRO A 112 -4.21 4.05 -16.08
C PRO A 112 -4.42 5.47 -15.55
N TYR A 113 -5.04 5.62 -14.37
CA TYR A 113 -5.22 6.91 -13.71
C TYR A 113 -3.89 7.60 -13.32
N LEU A 114 -2.87 6.82 -12.94
CA LEU A 114 -1.52 7.35 -12.67
C LEU A 114 -0.80 7.72 -13.96
N GLN A 115 -0.99 6.94 -15.03
CA GLN A 115 -0.39 7.20 -16.34
C GLN A 115 -0.96 8.47 -17.00
N ASN A 116 -2.27 8.67 -16.88
CA ASN A 116 -2.99 9.81 -17.44
C ASN A 116 -3.17 10.95 -16.42
N TRP A 117 -2.31 11.01 -15.40
CA TRP A 117 -2.41 11.99 -14.33
C TRP A 117 -2.27 13.41 -14.90
N SER A 118 -3.31 14.23 -14.70
CA SER A 118 -3.33 15.61 -15.18
C SER A 118 -4.05 16.49 -14.16
N HIS A 119 -3.30 17.35 -13.48
CA HIS A 119 -3.89 18.39 -12.64
C HIS A 119 -4.66 19.42 -13.51
N PRO A 120 -5.84 19.91 -13.09
CA PRO A 120 -6.56 19.64 -11.84
C PRO A 120 -7.57 18.47 -11.92
N LYS A 121 -7.62 17.74 -13.03
CA LYS A 121 -8.57 16.62 -13.22
C LYS A 121 -8.25 15.42 -12.34
N SER A 122 -6.98 15.15 -12.13
CA SER A 122 -6.48 14.03 -11.31
C SER A 122 -6.17 14.48 -9.90
N VAL A 123 -6.68 13.74 -8.91
CA VAL A 123 -6.48 13.99 -7.47
C VAL A 123 -6.36 12.66 -6.70
N ILE A 124 -5.70 12.67 -5.54
CA ILE A 124 -5.42 11.48 -4.70
C ILE A 124 -6.71 10.78 -4.28
N VAL A 125 -7.76 11.52 -3.94
CA VAL A 125 -9.07 10.92 -3.61
C VAL A 125 -9.65 10.15 -4.80
N GLY A 126 -9.49 10.67 -6.01
CA GLY A 126 -9.89 9.99 -7.25
C GLY A 126 -9.05 8.75 -7.51
N LEU A 127 -7.74 8.84 -7.28
CA LEU A 127 -6.82 7.70 -7.36
C LEU A 127 -7.20 6.58 -6.39
N ILE A 128 -7.56 6.90 -5.14
CA ILE A 128 -7.99 5.90 -4.15
C ILE A 128 -9.27 5.21 -4.62
N LYS A 129 -10.24 5.95 -5.19
CA LYS A 129 -11.47 5.36 -5.75
C LYS A 129 -11.17 4.43 -6.92
N GLU A 130 -10.27 4.82 -7.82
CA GLU A 130 -9.84 3.97 -8.93
C GLU A 130 -9.13 2.70 -8.43
N MET A 131 -8.26 2.83 -7.42
CA MET A 131 -7.61 1.68 -6.76
C MET A 131 -8.64 0.71 -6.18
N ILE A 132 -9.65 1.21 -5.48
CA ILE A 132 -10.72 0.38 -4.92
C ILE A 132 -11.41 -0.37 -6.07
N ALA A 133 -11.88 0.33 -7.12
CA ALA A 133 -12.56 -0.29 -8.24
C ALA A 133 -11.73 -1.40 -8.89
N LYS A 134 -10.43 -1.18 -9.11
CA LYS A 134 -9.53 -2.19 -9.69
C LYS A 134 -9.24 -3.36 -8.77
N PHE A 135 -9.09 -3.12 -7.48
CA PHE A 135 -8.85 -4.21 -6.52
C PHE A 135 -10.10 -5.02 -6.19
N GLN A 136 -11.30 -4.51 -6.49
CA GLN A 136 -12.53 -5.30 -6.45
C GLN A 136 -12.62 -6.30 -7.60
N GLU A 137 -12.04 -5.98 -8.76
CA GLU A 137 -11.93 -6.90 -9.90
C GLU A 137 -10.86 -7.97 -9.64
N GLU A 138 -9.67 -7.56 -9.19
CA GLU A 138 -8.51 -8.42 -8.95
C GLU A 138 -7.78 -8.00 -7.66
N LEU A 139 -7.81 -8.85 -6.62
CA LEU A 139 -7.15 -8.53 -5.36
C LEU A 139 -5.62 -8.48 -5.52
N PRO A 140 -4.96 -7.43 -5.01
CA PRO A 140 -3.52 -7.24 -5.16
C PRO A 140 -2.70 -8.00 -4.09
N LEU A 141 -3.37 -8.57 -3.09
CA LEU A 141 -2.77 -9.29 -1.96
C LEU A 141 -3.58 -10.55 -1.67
N TYR A 142 -2.91 -11.60 -1.24
CA TYR A 142 -3.54 -12.79 -0.66
C TYR A 142 -2.93 -13.08 0.72
N SER A 143 -3.74 -13.67 1.59
CA SER A 143 -3.28 -14.13 2.90
C SER A 143 -2.48 -15.41 2.74
N VAL A 144 -1.26 -15.42 3.25
CA VAL A 144 -0.48 -16.64 3.37
C VAL A 144 -0.83 -17.27 4.72
N PRO A 145 -1.33 -18.52 4.75
CA PRO A 145 -1.50 -19.22 6.02
C PRO A 145 -0.14 -19.36 6.71
N SER A 146 -0.10 -19.20 8.03
CA SER A 146 1.10 -19.43 8.85
C SER A 146 1.39 -20.92 8.98
N SER A 147 1.51 -21.64 7.87
CA SER A 147 1.46 -23.10 7.80
C SER A 147 2.79 -23.72 7.37
N ASN A 148 3.93 -23.17 7.76
CA ASN A 148 5.19 -23.90 7.64
C ASN A 148 5.48 -24.72 8.90
N GLU A 149 5.24 -24.16 10.10
CA GLU A 149 5.49 -24.88 11.35
C GLU A 149 4.42 -25.95 11.64
N ALA A 150 3.13 -25.63 11.50
CA ALA A 150 2.06 -26.57 11.80
C ALA A 150 2.06 -27.80 10.86
N GLN A 151 2.27 -27.59 9.54
CA GLN A 151 2.34 -28.69 8.58
C GLN A 151 3.59 -29.55 8.77
N GLN A 152 4.73 -28.96 9.12
CA GLN A 152 5.96 -29.69 9.39
C GLN A 152 5.87 -30.50 10.69
N VAL A 153 5.25 -29.95 11.74
CA VAL A 153 5.01 -30.66 13.00
C VAL A 153 4.05 -31.83 12.81
N ASP A 154 2.98 -31.67 12.02
CA ASP A 154 2.05 -32.76 11.70
C ASP A 154 2.71 -33.87 10.87
N LEU A 155 3.54 -33.50 9.87
CA LEU A 155 4.31 -34.46 9.08
C LEU A 155 5.32 -35.23 9.93
N LEU A 156 6.04 -34.54 10.82
CA LEU A 156 6.99 -35.17 11.74
C LEU A 156 6.26 -36.08 12.73
N ALA A 157 5.14 -35.66 13.30
CA ALA A 157 4.34 -36.49 14.20
C ALA A 157 3.78 -37.74 13.51
N TYR A 158 3.41 -37.64 12.24
CA TYR A 158 2.96 -38.78 11.43
C TYR A 158 4.10 -39.77 11.15
N ILE A 159 5.28 -39.27 10.77
CA ILE A 159 6.47 -40.10 10.54
C ILE A 159 6.87 -40.83 11.83
N THR A 160 6.90 -40.13 12.97
CA THR A 160 7.23 -40.72 14.27
C THR A 160 6.28 -41.87 14.63
N LYS A 161 4.96 -41.69 14.43
CA LYS A 161 3.97 -42.76 14.66
C LYS A 161 4.20 -44.00 13.79
N ILE A 162 4.63 -43.83 12.54
CA ILE A 162 4.93 -44.95 11.65
C ILE A 162 6.20 -45.68 12.11
N THR A 163 7.24 -44.94 12.46
CA THR A 163 8.50 -45.54 12.93
C THR A 163 8.35 -46.25 14.28
N GLU A 164 7.57 -45.71 15.22
CA GLU A 164 7.30 -46.36 16.51
C GLU A 164 6.44 -47.62 16.36
N GLY A 165 5.49 -47.62 15.43
CA GLY A 165 4.68 -48.79 15.11
C GLY A 165 5.44 -49.95 14.45
N LEU A 166 6.62 -49.68 13.87
CA LEU A 166 7.47 -50.68 13.21
C LEU A 166 8.48 -51.35 14.16
N TYR A 167 8.74 -50.79 15.35
CA TYR A 167 9.64 -51.37 16.36
C TYR A 167 8.93 -52.14 17.49
N CYS A 168 7.60 -52.16 17.49
CA CYS A 168 6.79 -52.98 18.39
C CYS A 168 6.23 -54.23 17.68
N ARG A 169 7.10 -55.11 17.20
CA ARG A 169 6.77 -56.51 16.86
C ARG A 169 7.94 -57.44 17.15
#